data_AF-A0A5C7FJY4-F1
#
_entry.id   AF-A0A5C7FJY4-F1
#
_cell.length_a   1.000
_cell.length_b   1.000
_cell.length_c   1.000
_cell.angle_alpha   90.00
_cell.angle_beta   90.00
_cell.angle_gamma   90.00
#
_symmetry.space_group_name_H-M   'P 1'
#
loop_
_entity.id
_entity.type
_entity.pdbx_description
1 polymer ?
#
loop_
_entity_poly.entity_id
_entity_poly.type
_entity_poly.pdbx_seq_one_letter_code
_entity_poly.pdbx_strand_id
1 'polypeptide(L)'
;MRWLLPLAFLILVILNIISEGGLEVFPSKIVGLYSIAGIILSVGYFLYLLRTLTDYYIERKPMFWVSSGLLIYFAGNFLLWIGLNFITYDRDFFYSIYRINSIVTVLLYVFFTIAIFLNPHDENKHRSPN
;
A
#
# COMPACT_ATOMS: atom_id res chain seq x y z
N MET A 1 0.54 -9.91 20.66
CA MET A 1 1.38 -10.06 19.45
C MET A 1 1.06 -9.11 18.30
N ARG A 2 -0.14 -8.51 18.19
CA ARG A 2 -0.53 -7.63 17.06
C ARG A 2 0.35 -6.35 16.88
N TRP A 3 1.04 -5.90 17.92
CA TRP A 3 1.86 -4.67 17.90
C TRP A 3 3.36 -4.89 17.68
N LEU A 4 3.83 -6.13 17.61
CA LEU A 4 5.26 -6.42 17.41
C LEU A 4 5.75 -6.03 16.01
N LEU A 5 4.92 -6.25 15.00
CA LEU A 5 5.21 -5.87 13.62
C LEU A 5 5.39 -4.36 13.44
N PRO A 6 4.45 -3.49 13.86
CA PRO A 6 4.65 -2.05 13.73
C PRO A 6 5.83 -1.55 14.56
N LEU A 7 6.10 -2.13 15.74
CA LEU A 7 7.26 -1.75 16.57
C LEU A 7 8.59 -2.10 15.90
N ALA A 8 8.72 -3.31 15.34
CA ALA A 8 9.92 -3.74 14.63
C ALA A 8 10.16 -2.89 13.37
N PHE A 9 9.08 -2.51 12.68
CA PHE A 9 9.16 -1.62 11.52
C PHE A 9 9.65 -0.22 11.91
N LEU A 10 9.17 0.31 13.04
CA LEU A 10 9.58 1.62 13.55
C LEU A 10 11.06 1.64 13.97
N ILE A 11 11.55 0.57 14.58
CA ILE A 11 12.98 0.42 14.92
C ILE A 11 13.85 0.37 13.66
N LEU A 12 13.43 -0.39 12.63
CA LEU A 12 14.12 -0.43 11.35
C LEU A 12 14.20 0.94 10.68
N VAL A 13 13.14 1.75 10.77
CA VAL A 13 13.10 3.12 10.26
C VAL A 13 14.16 3.99 10.93
N ILE A 14 14.22 3.96 12.26
CA ILE A 14 15.19 4.76 13.04
C ILE A 14 16.63 4.38 12.70
N LEU A 15 16.94 3.07 12.61
CA LEU A 15 18.29 2.59 12.31
C LEU A 15 18.79 3.04 10.92
N ASN A 16 17.89 3.14 9.95
CA ASN A 16 18.26 3.52 8.59
C ASN A 16 18.47 5.03 8.44
N ILE A 17 17.66 5.86 9.14
CA ILE A 17 17.87 7.33 9.19
C ILE A 17 19.29 7.64 9.70
N ILE A 18 19.74 6.89 10.71
CA ILE A 18 21.09 7.03 11.28
C ILE A 18 22.17 6.57 10.27
N SER A 19 21.89 5.52 9.48
CA SER A 19 22.84 4.94 8.53
C SER A 19 22.99 5.70 7.21
N GLU A 20 21.98 6.44 6.74
CA GLU A 20 22.00 7.13 5.42
C GLU A 20 22.28 8.63 5.52
N GLY A 21 22.63 9.14 6.70
CA GLY A 21 23.13 10.51 6.86
C GLY A 21 22.07 11.57 7.19
N GLY A 22 20.92 11.17 7.74
CA GLY A 22 19.91 12.10 8.26
C GLY A 22 18.58 12.10 7.47
N LEU A 23 17.65 12.98 7.88
CA LEU A 23 16.29 13.06 7.33
C LEU A 23 16.20 13.70 5.92
N GLU A 24 17.30 14.26 5.42
CA GLU A 24 17.34 14.99 4.16
C GLU A 24 17.62 14.07 2.96
N VAL A 25 18.12 12.85 3.21
CA VAL A 25 18.41 11.86 2.18
C VAL A 25 17.19 10.94 2.04
N PHE A 26 16.74 10.71 0.81
CA PHE A 26 15.63 9.81 0.55
C PHE A 26 16.00 8.39 1.03
N PRO A 27 15.27 7.80 2.00
CA PRO A 27 15.63 6.55 2.66
C PRO A 27 15.36 5.36 1.74
N SER A 28 16.20 5.21 0.73
CA SER A 28 15.89 4.40 -0.45
C SER A 28 15.75 2.93 -0.04
N LYS A 29 16.63 2.41 0.82
CA LYS A 29 16.63 0.99 1.21
C LYS A 29 15.35 0.57 1.94
N ILE A 30 14.83 1.40 2.85
CA ILE A 30 13.55 1.11 3.52
C ILE A 30 12.40 1.18 2.53
N VAL A 31 12.38 2.18 1.64
CA VAL A 31 11.33 2.35 0.63
C VAL A 31 11.21 1.13 -0.26
N GLY A 32 12.32 0.60 -0.75
CA GLY A 32 12.33 -0.65 -1.49
C GLY A 32 11.79 -1.82 -0.66
N LEU A 33 12.28 -2.00 0.56
CA LEU A 33 11.94 -3.14 1.41
C LEU A 33 10.45 -3.17 1.77
N TYR A 34 9.87 -2.06 2.24
CA TYR A 34 8.45 -2.04 2.61
C TYR A 34 7.55 -2.12 1.39
N SER A 35 7.96 -1.59 0.25
CA SER A 35 7.18 -1.68 -0.99
C SER A 35 7.10 -3.12 -1.46
N ILE A 36 8.21 -3.85 -1.45
CA ILE A 36 8.25 -5.27 -1.78
C ILE A 36 7.38 -6.08 -0.80
N ALA A 37 7.54 -5.86 0.51
CA ALA A 37 6.74 -6.54 1.52
C ALA A 37 5.23 -6.26 1.35
N GLY A 38 4.87 -5.01 1.10
CA GLY A 38 3.50 -4.58 0.83
C GLY A 38 2.92 -5.21 -0.44
N ILE A 39 3.70 -5.28 -1.53
CA ILE A 39 3.30 -5.98 -2.77
C ILE A 39 3.04 -7.45 -2.49
N ILE A 40 3.97 -8.15 -1.83
CA ILE A 40 3.82 -9.59 -1.51
C ILE A 40 2.55 -9.82 -0.68
N LEU A 41 2.29 -8.97 0.31
CA LEU A 41 1.14 -9.11 1.19
C LEU A 41 -0.18 -8.83 0.45
N SER A 42 -0.22 -7.78 -0.38
CA SER A 42 -1.39 -7.47 -1.21
C SER A 42 -1.65 -8.55 -2.27
N VAL A 43 -0.62 -9.04 -2.96
CA VAL A 43 -0.74 -10.14 -3.93
C VAL A 43 -1.16 -11.42 -3.23
N GLY A 44 -0.57 -11.75 -2.08
CA GLY A 44 -0.96 -12.90 -1.27
C GLY A 44 -2.43 -12.84 -0.87
N TYR A 45 -2.92 -11.66 -0.49
CA TYR A 45 -4.33 -11.45 -0.21
C TYR A 45 -5.22 -11.63 -1.45
N PHE A 46 -4.80 -11.12 -2.62
CA PHE A 46 -5.54 -11.35 -3.87
C PHE A 46 -5.61 -12.83 -4.23
N LEU A 47 -4.50 -13.57 -4.09
CA LEU A 47 -4.46 -15.01 -4.35
C LEU A 47 -5.33 -15.78 -3.36
N TYR A 48 -5.35 -15.37 -2.09
CA TYR A 48 -6.28 -15.91 -1.10
C TYR A 48 -7.73 -15.65 -1.49
N LEU A 49 -8.05 -14.40 -1.87
CA LEU A 49 -9.38 -14.00 -2.29
C LEU A 49 -9.84 -14.79 -3.53
N LEU A 50 -8.97 -14.95 -4.54
CA LEU A 50 -9.23 -15.76 -5.75
C LEU A 50 -9.45 -17.24 -5.43
N ARG A 51 -8.74 -17.79 -4.43
CA ARG A 51 -8.88 -19.21 -4.01
C ARG A 51 -10.09 -19.45 -3.11
N THR A 52 -10.53 -18.44 -2.37
CA THR A 52 -11.61 -18.56 -1.37
C THR A 52 -12.97 -18.13 -1.93
N LEU A 53 -13.04 -17.39 -3.03
CA LEU A 53 -14.32 -16.95 -3.59
C LEU A 53 -14.91 -17.95 -4.59
N THR A 54 -15.89 -18.70 -4.10
CA THR A 54 -16.99 -19.31 -4.86
C THR A 54 -18.08 -18.28 -5.21
N ASP A 55 -18.02 -17.06 -4.66
CA ASP A 55 -19.02 -16.01 -4.85
C ASP A 55 -18.75 -15.13 -6.09
N TYR A 56 -19.82 -14.88 -6.86
CA TYR A 56 -19.81 -14.29 -8.20
C TYR A 56 -19.46 -12.78 -8.25
N TYR A 57 -19.37 -12.06 -7.13
CA TYR A 57 -19.16 -10.59 -7.12
C TYR A 57 -18.12 -10.12 -6.09
N ILE A 58 -16.84 -10.37 -6.38
CA ILE A 58 -15.67 -9.99 -5.56
C ILE A 58 -15.55 -8.47 -5.34
N GLU A 59 -15.99 -7.69 -6.34
CA GLU A 59 -15.97 -6.23 -6.40
C GLU A 59 -16.94 -5.56 -5.41
N ARG A 60 -17.90 -6.30 -4.84
CA ARG A 60 -18.80 -5.79 -3.81
C ARG A 60 -18.22 -5.86 -2.40
N LYS A 61 -17.05 -6.48 -2.21
CA LYS A 61 -16.40 -6.56 -0.89
C LYS A 61 -15.47 -5.36 -0.68
N PRO A 62 -15.62 -4.59 0.41
CA PRO A 62 -14.79 -3.40 0.64
C PRO A 62 -13.29 -3.75 0.76
N MET A 63 -12.97 -4.94 1.27
CA MET A 63 -11.59 -5.40 1.43
C MET A 63 -10.87 -5.65 0.08
N PHE A 64 -11.60 -5.92 -1.00
CA PHE A 64 -11.01 -6.03 -2.34
C PHE A 64 -10.46 -4.67 -2.80
N TRP A 65 -11.23 -3.60 -2.61
CA TRP A 65 -10.81 -2.24 -2.99
C TRP A 65 -9.64 -1.75 -2.15
N VAL A 66 -9.63 -2.03 -0.83
CA VAL A 66 -8.50 -1.72 0.05
C VAL A 66 -7.22 -2.39 -0.42
N SER A 67 -7.25 -3.70 -0.69
CA SER A 67 -6.08 -4.44 -1.15
C SER A 67 -5.62 -4.02 -2.55
N SER A 68 -6.56 -3.67 -3.44
CA SER A 68 -6.27 -3.11 -4.77
C SER A 68 -5.53 -1.78 -4.67
N GLY A 69 -6.05 -0.86 -3.86
CA GLY A 69 -5.40 0.44 -3.66
C GLY A 69 -4.02 0.30 -3.02
N LEU A 70 -3.88 -0.55 -2.00
CA LEU A 70 -2.59 -0.80 -1.36
C LEU A 70 -1.59 -1.39 -2.35
N LEU A 71 -1.98 -2.33 -3.20
CA LEU A 71 -1.10 -2.90 -4.21
C LEU A 71 -0.59 -1.83 -5.18
N ILE A 72 -1.48 -0.98 -5.70
CA ILE A 72 -1.14 0.10 -6.62
C ILE A 72 -0.21 1.11 -5.93
N TYR A 73 -0.49 1.46 -4.68
CA TYR A 73 0.35 2.33 -3.87
C TYR A 73 1.77 1.77 -3.67
N PHE A 74 1.88 0.51 -3.24
CA PHE A 74 3.20 -0.11 -3.04
C PHE A 74 3.96 -0.29 -4.36
N ALA A 75 3.26 -0.56 -5.47
CA ALA A 75 3.88 -0.58 -6.80
C ALA A 75 4.44 0.80 -7.21
N GLY A 76 3.72 1.90 -6.92
CA GLY A 76 4.21 3.25 -7.15
C GLY A 76 5.45 3.60 -6.32
N ASN A 77 5.46 3.23 -5.04
CA ASN A 77 6.61 3.40 -4.16
C ASN A 77 7.82 2.56 -4.62
N PHE A 78 7.58 1.34 -5.11
CA PHE A 78 8.62 0.51 -5.70
C PHE A 78 9.21 1.12 -6.98
N LEU A 79 8.37 1.76 -7.81
CA LEU A 79 8.83 2.46 -9.01
C LEU A 79 9.68 3.69 -8.66
N LEU A 80 9.32 4.44 -7.61
CA LEU A 80 10.16 5.48 -7.01
C LEU A 80 11.52 4.94 -6.59
N TRP A 81 11.53 3.81 -5.89
CA TRP A 81 12.75 3.18 -5.42
C TRP A 81 13.67 2.76 -6.58
N ILE A 82 13.12 2.14 -7.63
CA ILE A 82 13.88 1.77 -8.82
C ILE A 82 14.45 3.02 -9.50
N GLY A 83 13.61 4.04 -9.71
CA GLY A 83 14.01 5.27 -10.37
C GLY A 83 15.16 5.99 -9.65
N LEU A 84 15.19 5.93 -8.32
CA LEU A 84 16.23 6.56 -7.52
C LEU A 84 17.53 5.75 -7.40
N ASN A 85 17.47 4.42 -7.43
CA ASN A 85 18.65 3.58 -7.21
C ASN A 85 19.31 3.07 -8.50
N PHE A 86 18.54 2.92 -9.58
CA PHE A 86 19.01 2.24 -10.79
C PHE A 86 19.03 3.12 -12.03
N ILE A 87 18.39 4.29 -12.02
CA ILE A 87 18.36 5.21 -13.16
C ILE A 87 19.23 6.43 -12.84
N THR A 88 20.06 6.83 -13.81
CA THR A 88 20.94 8.00 -13.71
C THR A 88 20.12 9.23 -13.35
N TYR A 89 20.64 10.04 -12.43
CA TYR A 89 19.97 11.21 -11.88
C TYR A 89 19.69 12.27 -12.96
N ASP A 90 18.54 12.17 -13.60
CA ASP A 90 17.94 13.20 -14.42
C ASP A 90 16.79 13.83 -13.62
N ARG A 91 16.84 15.15 -13.41
CA ARG A 91 15.82 15.85 -12.61
C ARG A 91 14.44 15.74 -13.22
N ASP A 92 14.31 15.78 -14.54
CA ASP A 92 13.03 15.70 -15.23
C ASP A 92 12.43 14.29 -15.10
N PHE A 93 13.29 13.28 -15.11
CA PHE A 93 12.89 11.90 -14.84
C PHE A 93 12.40 11.72 -13.39
N PHE A 94 13.13 12.29 -12.41
CA PHE A 94 12.74 12.27 -11.01
C PHE A 94 11.37 12.94 -10.78
N TYR A 95 11.16 14.14 -11.34
CA TYR A 95 9.87 14.83 -11.24
C TYR A 95 8.74 14.03 -11.89
N SER A 96 9.00 13.35 -13.01
CA SER A 96 8.00 12.53 -13.70
C SER A 96 7.55 11.34 -12.85
N ILE A 97 8.50 10.61 -12.26
CA ILE A 97 8.19 9.51 -11.33
C ILE A 97 7.42 10.01 -10.11
N TYR A 98 7.85 11.14 -9.53
CA TYR A 98 7.17 11.70 -8.36
C TYR A 98 5.71 12.09 -8.66
N ARG A 99 5.45 12.64 -9.85
CA ARG A 99 4.09 12.94 -10.33
C ARG A 99 3.26 11.66 -10.49
N ILE A 100 3.82 10.61 -11.06
CA ILE A 100 3.15 9.30 -11.17
C ILE A 100 2.80 8.78 -9.77
N ASN A 101 3.75 8.79 -8.83
CA ASN A 101 3.50 8.33 -7.48
C ASN A 101 2.40 9.15 -6.76
N SER A 102 2.33 10.46 -7.03
CA SER A 102 1.27 11.32 -6.50
C SER A 102 -0.11 10.91 -7.03
N ILE A 103 -0.21 10.63 -8.34
CA ILE A 103 -1.47 10.16 -8.97
C ILE A 103 -1.87 8.79 -8.40
N VAL A 104 -0.93 7.86 -8.25
CA VAL A 104 -1.13 6.55 -7.62
C VAL A 104 -1.66 6.71 -6.20
N THR A 105 -1.15 7.68 -5.44
CA THR A 105 -1.61 7.96 -4.07
C THR A 105 -3.04 8.52 -4.06
N VAL A 106 -3.40 9.38 -5.02
CA VAL A 106 -4.79 9.82 -5.19
C VAL A 106 -5.70 8.64 -5.49
N LEU A 107 -5.30 7.73 -6.37
CA LEU A 107 -6.05 6.51 -6.68
C LEU A 107 -6.25 5.62 -5.44
N LEU A 108 -5.22 5.48 -4.58
CA LEU A 108 -5.36 4.78 -3.29
C LEU A 108 -6.50 5.38 -2.45
N TYR A 109 -6.55 6.71 -2.31
CA TYR A 109 -7.61 7.36 -1.53
C TYR A 109 -8.99 7.21 -2.16
N VAL A 110 -9.08 7.20 -3.50
CA VAL A 110 -10.32 6.87 -4.19
C VAL A 110 -10.78 5.45 -3.83
N PHE A 111 -9.89 4.47 -3.86
CA PHE A 111 -10.24 3.10 -3.48
C PHE A 111 -10.63 2.96 -2.00
N PHE A 112 -9.98 3.70 -1.10
CA PHE A 112 -10.40 3.75 0.31
C PHE A 112 -11.78 4.38 0.46
N THR A 113 -12.06 5.44 -0.29
CA THR A 113 -13.39 6.06 -0.32
C THR A 113 -14.43 5.04 -0.78
N ILE A 114 -14.20 4.36 -1.90
CA ILE A 114 -15.08 3.30 -2.42
C ILE A 114 -15.28 2.20 -1.35
N ALA A 115 -14.21 1.74 -0.70
CA ALA A 115 -14.29 0.72 0.35
C ALA A 115 -15.16 1.17 1.54
N ILE A 116 -15.07 2.43 1.96
CA ILE A 116 -15.91 2.98 3.04
C ILE A 116 -17.37 3.06 2.60
N PHE A 117 -17.63 3.50 1.37
CA PHE A 117 -19.00 3.56 0.83
C PHE A 117 -19.63 2.17 0.62
N LEU A 118 -18.82 1.16 0.31
CA LEU A 118 -19.24 -0.25 0.24
C LEU A 118 -19.33 -0.92 1.61
N ASN A 119 -18.98 -0.22 2.69
CA ASN A 119 -19.19 -0.65 4.06
C ASN A 119 -20.37 0.09 4.73
N PRO A 120 -21.59 0.13 4.14
CA PRO A 120 -22.74 0.66 4.85
C PRO A 120 -23.27 -0.46 5.76
N HIS A 121 -22.67 -0.59 6.94
CA HIS A 121 -23.44 -0.95 8.11
C HIS A 121 -24.06 -2.38 8.08
N ASP A 122 -23.22 -3.42 8.10
CA ASP A 122 -23.61 -4.78 8.54
C ASP A 122 -24.14 -4.82 10.00
N GLU A 123 -24.20 -3.68 10.71
CA GLU A 123 -24.82 -3.53 12.04
C GLU A 123 -26.36 -3.43 12.01
N ASN A 124 -27.01 -3.00 10.91
CA ASN A 124 -28.47 -2.82 10.90
C ASN A 124 -29.27 -4.08 10.54
N LYS A 125 -28.62 -5.16 10.07
CA LYS A 125 -29.34 -6.39 9.69
C LYS A 125 -29.59 -7.34 10.87
N HIS A 126 -28.88 -7.18 12.00
CA HIS A 126 -29.10 -7.98 13.22
C HIS A 126 -29.98 -7.29 14.28
N ARG A 127 -30.51 -6.10 14.01
CA ARG A 127 -31.38 -5.33 14.94
C ARG A 127 -32.86 -5.26 14.54
N SER A 128 -33.34 -6.18 13.69
CA SER A 128 -34.78 -6.38 13.50
C SER A 128 -35.22 -7.66 14.22
N PRO A 129 -35.70 -7.59 15.46
CA PRO A 129 -36.54 -8.63 16.01
C PRO A 129 -37.91 -8.56 15.31
N ASN A 130 -38.26 -9.60 14.56
CA ASN A 130 -39.66 -9.97 14.31
C ASN A 130 -39.93 -11.26 15.09
#